data_AF-A0A1G7MIG8-F1
#
_entry.id   AF-A0A1G7MIG8-F1
#
_cell.length_a   1.000
_cell.length_b   1.000
_cell.length_c   1.000
_cell.angle_alpha   90.00
_cell.angle_beta   90.00
_cell.angle_gamma   90.00
#
_symmetry.space_group_name_H-M   'P 1'
#
loop_
_entity.id
_entity.type
_entity.pdbx_description
1 polymer ?
#
loop_
_entity_poly.entity_id
_entity_poly.type
_entity_poly.pdbx_seq_one_letter_code
_entity_poly.pdbx_strand_id
1 'polypeptide(L)'
;MRDPLLDELADLFRTDAPPPVFVPRPTGLIPMEPVQEPVRGPSRQLVFHAGGGRLYLQLDPGRLTGVLDEASGSVEVRTPHSVEVLRPDAEGWFRADVPAGPACVTVPGLGLTTGWFVA
;
A
#
# COMPACT_ATOMS: atom_id res chain seq x y z
N MET A 1 12.58 4.36 -47.94
CA MET A 1 13.70 3.41 -47.74
C MET A 1 13.70 3.08 -46.26
N ARG A 2 13.40 1.84 -45.88
CA ARG A 2 13.37 1.42 -44.46
C ARG A 2 14.82 1.29 -43.97
N ASP A 3 15.11 1.84 -42.80
CA ASP A 3 16.44 1.81 -42.21
C ASP A 3 16.67 0.48 -41.47
N PRO A 4 17.62 -0.36 -41.92
CA PRO A 4 17.86 -1.67 -41.31
C PRO A 4 18.31 -1.60 -39.83
N LEU A 5 18.85 -0.47 -39.36
CA LEU A 5 19.20 -0.30 -37.94
C LEU A 5 17.95 -0.18 -37.05
N LEU A 6 16.85 0.36 -37.58
CA LEU A 6 15.60 0.45 -36.84
C LEU A 6 14.91 -0.91 -36.70
N ASP A 7 15.11 -1.81 -37.67
CA ASP A 7 14.57 -3.16 -37.61
C ASP A 7 15.34 -4.03 -36.58
N GLU A 8 16.67 -3.90 -36.48
CA GLU A 8 17.47 -4.57 -35.44
C GLU A 8 17.11 -4.10 -34.01
N LEU A 9 16.89 -2.81 -33.83
CA LEU A 9 16.44 -2.27 -32.53
C LEU A 9 15.05 -2.77 -32.16
N ALA A 10 14.13 -2.89 -33.13
CA ALA A 10 12.79 -3.40 -32.90
C ALA A 10 12.78 -4.89 -32.50
N ASP A 11 13.70 -5.68 -33.05
CA ASP A 11 13.86 -7.09 -32.67
C ASP A 11 14.49 -7.26 -31.28
N LEU A 12 15.34 -6.33 -30.82
CA LEU A 12 15.96 -6.39 -29.50
C LEU A 12 14.94 -6.23 -28.35
N PHE A 13 13.86 -5.48 -28.57
CA PHE A 13 12.81 -5.25 -27.56
C PHE A 13 11.57 -6.14 -27.71
N ARG A 14 11.55 -7.05 -28.69
CA ARG A 14 10.39 -7.90 -28.97
C ARG A 14 10.13 -8.99 -27.94
N THR A 15 11.14 -9.33 -27.13
CA THR A 15 11.10 -10.52 -26.25
C THR A 15 10.84 -10.20 -24.79
N ASP A 16 10.69 -8.92 -24.41
CA ASP A 16 10.39 -8.52 -23.03
C ASP A 16 8.88 -8.57 -22.77
N ALA A 17 8.30 -9.77 -22.91
CA ALA A 17 6.95 -10.00 -22.42
C ALA A 17 6.99 -9.90 -20.89
N PRO A 18 6.25 -8.96 -20.27
CA PRO A 18 6.26 -8.82 -18.83
C PRO A 18 5.81 -10.14 -18.17
N PRO A 19 6.43 -10.55 -17.05
CA PRO A 19 6.09 -11.80 -16.39
C PRO A 19 4.59 -11.82 -16.03
N PRO A 20 3.96 -13.01 -16.04
CA PRO A 20 2.55 -13.16 -15.69
C PRO A 20 2.32 -12.64 -14.27
N VAL A 21 1.58 -11.54 -14.16
CA VAL A 21 1.24 -10.91 -12.88
C VAL A 21 0.14 -11.75 -12.22
N PHE A 22 0.30 -12.08 -10.94
CA PHE A 22 -0.77 -12.70 -10.17
C PHE A 22 -1.99 -11.77 -10.14
N VAL A 23 -3.02 -12.11 -10.89
CA VAL A 23 -4.29 -11.39 -10.86
C VAL A 23 -4.96 -11.70 -9.51
N PRO A 24 -5.22 -10.70 -8.65
CA PRO A 24 -5.92 -10.94 -7.39
C PRO A 24 -7.29 -11.58 -7.66
N ARG A 25 -7.71 -12.52 -6.81
CA ARG A 25 -9.07 -13.09 -6.92
C ARG A 25 -10.11 -11.98 -6.77
N PRO A 26 -11.22 -11.99 -7.54
CA PRO A 26 -12.27 -10.99 -7.40
C PRO A 26 -12.81 -11.01 -5.97
N THR A 27 -12.71 -9.89 -5.27
CA THR A 27 -13.15 -9.76 -3.87
C THR A 27 -14.67 -9.60 -3.75
N GLY A 28 -15.41 -9.45 -4.86
CA GLY A 28 -16.84 -9.15 -4.86
C GLY A 28 -17.18 -7.74 -4.38
N LEU A 29 -16.17 -6.94 -4.04
CA LEU A 29 -16.32 -5.53 -3.69
C LEU A 29 -16.40 -4.71 -4.99
N ILE A 30 -17.30 -3.72 -5.02
CA ILE A 30 -17.33 -2.73 -6.09
C ILE A 30 -16.00 -1.97 -6.03
N PRO A 31 -15.15 -2.02 -7.07
CA PRO A 31 -13.93 -1.25 -7.10
C PRO A 31 -14.28 0.23 -6.95
N MET A 32 -13.66 0.90 -5.97
CA MET A 32 -13.73 2.35 -5.89
C MET A 32 -13.16 2.93 -7.18
N GLU A 33 -13.77 4.00 -7.70
CA GLU A 33 -13.21 4.68 -8.88
C GLU A 33 -11.75 5.05 -8.59
N PRO A 34 -10.82 4.71 -9.51
CA PRO A 34 -9.42 5.04 -9.32
C PRO A 34 -9.28 6.55 -9.21
N VAL A 35 -8.81 7.00 -8.04
CA VAL A 35 -8.44 8.41 -7.84
C VAL A 35 -7.23 8.67 -8.72
N GLN A 36 -7.44 9.40 -9.82
CA GLN A 36 -6.40 9.70 -10.83
C GLN A 36 -5.39 10.75 -10.33
N GLU A 37 -5.65 11.35 -9.18
CA GLU A 37 -4.76 12.31 -8.54
C GLU A 37 -4.00 11.60 -7.41
N PRO A 38 -2.66 11.62 -7.39
CA PRO A 38 -1.94 11.30 -6.15
C PRO A 38 -2.50 12.24 -5.07
N VAL A 39 -2.86 11.70 -3.90
CA VAL A 39 -3.28 12.51 -2.76
C VAL A 39 -2.12 13.45 -2.41
N ARG A 40 -2.13 14.65 -2.99
CA ARG A 40 -1.16 15.71 -2.77
C ARG A 40 -1.83 16.76 -1.91
N GLY A 41 -1.70 16.57 -0.62
CA GLY A 41 -2.01 17.59 0.37
C GLY A 41 -1.03 17.48 1.53
N PRO A 42 -0.81 18.55 2.32
CA PRO A 42 -0.06 18.49 3.58
C PRO A 42 -0.74 17.60 4.64
N SER A 43 -1.86 16.96 4.29
CA SER A 43 -2.63 16.05 5.13
C SER A 43 -1.92 14.70 5.24
N ARG A 44 -1.01 14.62 6.20
CA ARG A 44 -0.33 13.39 6.64
C ARG A 44 -1.27 12.35 7.26
N GLN A 45 -2.58 12.59 7.26
CA GLN A 45 -3.56 11.77 7.97
C GLN A 45 -4.44 10.99 7.01
N LEU A 46 -4.43 9.66 7.12
CA LEU A 46 -5.29 8.75 6.37
C LEU A 46 -6.29 8.09 7.33
N VAL A 47 -7.52 7.88 6.87
CA VAL A 47 -8.55 7.20 7.65
C VAL A 47 -9.15 6.08 6.80
N PHE A 48 -9.18 4.88 7.36
CA PHE A 48 -9.75 3.69 6.73
C PHE A 48 -10.87 3.15 7.59
N HIS A 49 -11.95 2.75 6.92
CA HIS A 49 -13.13 2.15 7.54
C HIS A 49 -13.26 0.72 7.04
N ALA A 50 -13.31 -0.26 7.95
CA ALA A 50 -13.61 -1.66 7.61
C ALA A 50 -14.61 -2.23 8.63
N GLY A 51 -15.83 -2.51 8.16
CA GLY A 51 -16.92 -2.94 9.03
C GLY A 51 -17.21 -1.90 10.12
N GLY A 52 -17.15 -2.30 11.38
CA GLY A 52 -17.29 -1.43 12.55
C GLY A 52 -16.01 -0.70 12.97
N GLY A 53 -14.84 -1.16 12.50
CA GLY A 53 -13.54 -0.65 12.90
C GLY A 53 -13.05 0.54 12.06
N ARG A 54 -12.22 1.37 12.70
CA ARG A 54 -11.54 2.50 12.05
C ARG A 54 -10.04 2.43 12.32
N LEU A 55 -9.26 2.67 11.26
CA LEU A 55 -7.81 2.84 11.33
C LEU A 55 -7.47 4.27 10.93
N TYR A 56 -6.82 4.98 11.83
CA TYR A 56 -6.25 6.30 11.60
C TYR A 56 -4.74 6.16 11.44
N LEU A 57 -4.17 6.72 10.38
CA LEU A 57 -2.72 6.76 10.17
C LEU A 57 -2.25 8.20 10.07
N GLN A 58 -1.10 8.50 10.67
CA GLN A 58 -0.34 9.70 10.48
C GLN A 58 1.04 9.35 9.91
N LEU A 59 1.40 10.00 8.80
CA LEU A 59 2.63 9.79 8.05
C LEU A 59 3.58 10.96 8.30
N ASP A 60 4.59 10.74 9.14
CA ASP A 60 5.69 11.66 9.31
C ASP A 60 6.93 11.14 8.57
N PRO A 61 7.86 12.00 8.14
CA PRO A 61 9.08 11.55 7.47
C PRO A 61 9.82 10.53 8.33
N GLY A 62 9.95 9.29 7.83
CA GLY A 62 10.62 8.20 8.53
C GLY A 62 9.76 7.47 9.58
N ARG A 63 8.50 7.88 9.79
CA ARG A 63 7.67 7.36 10.88
C ARG A 63 6.19 7.29 10.52
N LEU A 64 5.59 6.15 10.80
CA LEU A 64 4.16 5.95 10.72
C LEU A 64 3.61 5.80 12.13
N THR A 65 2.61 6.61 12.47
CA THR A 65 1.82 6.47 13.70
C THR A 65 0.42 6.04 13.32
N GLY A 66 -0.19 5.13 14.06
CA GLY A 66 -1.59 4.78 13.81
C GLY A 66 -2.37 4.51 15.08
N VAL A 67 -3.70 4.57 14.95
CA VAL A 67 -4.67 4.29 16.00
C VAL A 67 -5.76 3.39 15.44
N LEU A 68 -6.06 2.31 16.16
CA LEU A 68 -7.16 1.41 15.90
C LEU A 68 -8.28 1.67 16.93
N ASP A 69 -9.48 2.00 16.45
CA ASP A 69 -10.65 2.28 17.31
C ASP A 69 -11.10 1.04 18.10
N GLU A 70 -11.01 -0.14 17.48
CA GLU A 70 -11.31 -1.40 18.15
C GLU A 70 -10.04 -2.07 18.65
N ALA A 71 -10.00 -2.37 19.95
CA ALA A 71 -8.93 -3.13 20.57
C ALA A 71 -8.97 -4.59 20.12
N SER A 72 -8.41 -4.91 18.96
CA SER A 72 -8.03 -6.31 18.68
C SER A 72 -6.98 -6.47 17.59
N GLY A 73 -5.99 -7.30 17.92
CA GLY A 73 -5.10 -7.94 16.96
C GLY A 73 -3.73 -7.29 16.79
N SER A 74 -2.95 -7.90 15.91
CA SER A 74 -1.69 -7.34 15.43
C SER A 74 -1.95 -6.40 14.25
N VAL A 75 -1.05 -5.43 14.08
CA VAL A 75 -0.94 -4.61 12.89
C VAL A 75 0.33 -5.01 12.16
N GLU A 76 0.25 -5.19 10.85
CA GLU A 76 1.42 -5.42 10.01
C GLU A 76 1.70 -4.18 9.18
N VAL A 77 2.91 -3.64 9.28
CA VAL A 77 3.39 -2.56 8.42
C VAL A 77 4.34 -3.16 7.41
N ARG A 78 4.02 -3.00 6.13
CA ARG A 78 4.72 -3.61 5.00
C ARG A 78 5.39 -2.53 4.18
N THR A 79 6.67 -2.72 3.91
CA THR A 79 7.45 -1.97 2.90
C THR A 79 7.88 -2.95 1.79
N PRO A 80 8.45 -2.48 0.67
CA PRO A 80 9.00 -3.38 -0.35
C PRO A 80 10.04 -4.38 0.16
N HIS A 81 10.70 -4.08 1.29
CA HIS A 81 11.83 -4.86 1.80
C HIS A 81 11.62 -5.41 3.21
N SER A 82 10.54 -5.04 3.88
CA SER A 82 10.29 -5.44 5.27
C SER A 82 8.81 -5.62 5.57
N VAL A 83 8.56 -6.47 6.56
CA VAL A 83 7.26 -6.56 7.24
C VAL A 83 7.54 -6.46 8.73
N GLU A 84 6.91 -5.50 9.37
CA GLU A 84 6.97 -5.31 10.82
C GLU A 84 5.60 -5.65 11.41
N VAL A 85 5.59 -6.50 12.45
CA VAL A 85 4.37 -6.88 13.14
C VAL A 85 4.33 -6.21 14.50
N LEU A 86 3.35 -5.35 14.70
CA LEU A 86 3.14 -4.54 15.88
C LEU A 86 1.91 -4.99 16.64
N ARG A 87 1.93 -4.76 17.95
CA ARG A 87 0.73 -4.85 18.78
C ARG A 87 0.38 -3.44 19.22
N PRO A 88 -0.80 -2.93 18.86
CA PRO A 88 -1.28 -1.69 19.44
C PRO A 88 -1.35 -1.77 20.98
N ASP A 89 -1.20 -0.62 21.63
CA ASP A 89 -1.38 -0.52 23.08
C ASP A 89 -2.86 -0.62 23.50
N ALA A 90 -3.14 -0.43 24.79
CA ALA A 90 -4.49 -0.55 25.33
C ALA A 90 -5.47 0.48 24.74
N GLU A 91 -4.94 1.60 24.26
CA GLU A 91 -5.65 2.69 23.60
C GLU A 91 -5.65 2.55 22.07
N GLY A 92 -5.11 1.45 21.53
CA GLY A 92 -5.10 1.15 20.10
C GLY A 92 -3.99 1.85 19.31
N TRP A 93 -3.03 2.49 19.96
CA TRP A 93 -1.93 3.19 19.29
C TRP A 93 -0.80 2.24 18.91
N PHE A 94 -0.19 2.51 17.76
CA PHE A 94 1.05 1.86 17.33
C PHE A 94 1.95 2.84 16.58
N ARG A 95 3.24 2.49 16.50
CA ARG A 95 4.26 3.27 15.77
C ARG A 95 5.20 2.32 15.05
N ALA A 96 5.53 2.67 13.81
CA ALA A 96 6.50 1.97 12.98
C ALA A 96 7.53 2.97 12.45
N ASP A 97 8.79 2.57 12.40
CA ASP A 97 9.80 3.30 11.65
C ASP A 97 9.74 2.83 10.19
N VAL A 98 9.31 3.74 9.31
CA VAL A 98 9.05 3.43 7.90
C VAL A 98 9.99 4.29 7.06
N PRO A 99 10.95 3.70 6.31
CA PRO A 99 11.82 4.46 5.43
C PRO A 99 10.98 5.18 4.38
N ALA A 100 11.47 6.32 3.89
CA ALA A 100 10.81 7.06 2.83
C ALA A 100 10.54 6.15 1.62
N GLY A 101 9.28 6.07 1.19
CA GLY A 101 8.87 5.18 0.11
C GLY A 101 7.52 4.50 0.32
N PRO A 102 7.21 3.49 -0.50
CA PRO A 102 5.94 2.79 -0.44
C PRO A 102 5.77 2.03 0.88
N ALA A 103 4.61 2.19 1.51
CA ALA A 103 4.19 1.46 2.68
C ALA A 103 2.72 1.04 2.59
N CYS A 104 2.38 -0.05 3.26
CA CYS A 104 1.03 -0.58 3.37
C CYS A 104 0.80 -1.09 4.80
N VAL A 105 -0.41 -0.94 5.32
CA VAL A 105 -0.80 -1.42 6.65
C VAL A 105 -1.89 -2.48 6.51
N THR A 106 -1.69 -3.62 7.15
CA THR A 106 -2.67 -4.70 7.24
C THR A 106 -3.07 -4.90 8.70
N VAL A 107 -4.37 -5.04 8.95
CA VAL A 107 -4.92 -5.42 10.26
C VAL A 107 -5.69 -6.73 10.05
N PRO A 108 -5.02 -7.89 10.25
CA PRO A 108 -5.62 -9.19 9.94
C PRO A 108 -6.92 -9.45 10.71
N GLY A 109 -6.99 -9.01 11.97
CA GLY A 109 -8.18 -9.16 12.81
C GLY A 109 -9.43 -8.45 12.27
N LEU A 110 -9.24 -7.43 11.42
CA LEU A 110 -10.32 -6.68 10.77
C LEU A 110 -10.49 -7.04 9.28
N GLY A 111 -9.67 -7.94 8.74
CA GLY A 111 -9.62 -8.19 7.30
C GLY A 111 -9.27 -6.94 6.47
N LEU A 112 -8.62 -5.94 7.09
CA LEU A 112 -8.31 -4.67 6.46
C LEU A 112 -6.87 -4.69 5.93
N THR A 113 -6.70 -4.27 4.69
CA THR A 113 -5.39 -3.96 4.09
C THR A 113 -5.52 -2.66 3.35
N THR A 114 -4.68 -1.69 3.68
CA THR A 114 -4.64 -0.41 2.96
C THR A 114 -4.08 -0.61 1.56
N GLY A 115 -4.28 0.37 0.68
CA GLY A 115 -3.44 0.50 -0.51
C GLY A 115 -1.99 0.83 -0.12
N TRP A 116 -1.08 0.76 -1.10
CA TRP A 116 0.25 1.32 -0.96
C TRP A 116 0.17 2.85 -0.98
N PHE A 117 0.80 3.50 -0.01
CA PHE A 117 0.97 4.95 0.06
C PHE A 117 2.43 5.30 0.25
N VAL A 118 2.81 6.56 -0.01
CA VAL A 118 4.18 7.02 0.19
C VAL A 118 4.27 7.64 1.58
N ALA A 119 5.10 7.04 2.45
CA ALA A 119 5.42 7.55 3.79
C ALA A 119 6.57 8.57 3.74
#